data_AF-X0UMV2-F1
#
_entry.id   AF-X0UMV2-F1
#
_cell.length_a   1.000
_cell.length_b   1.000
_cell.length_c   1.000
_cell.angle_alpha   90.00
_cell.angle_beta   90.00
_cell.angle_gamma   90.00
#
_symmetry.space_group_name_H-M   'P 1'
#
loop_
_entity.id
_entity.type
_entity.pdbx_description
1 polymer ?
#
loop_
_entity_poly.entity_id
_entity_poly.type
_entity_poly.pdbx_seq_one_letter_code
_entity_poly.pdbx_strand_id
1 'polypeptide(L)'
;MLESEEKDAAARAGRKILADTMTSVEMAAHRRRNGIVLLPVGSFEMHGVHVGMSCDTFVTLAACRVLAEEWDAIVMPPIHYTFAGATAPFPGTVDVHP
;
A
#
# COMPACT_ATOMS: atom_id res chain seq x y z
N MET A 1 18.52 -0.42 26.84
CA MET A 1 18.31 -1.12 25.56
C MET A 1 16.85 -1.55 25.45
N LEU A 2 16.34 -2.36 26.40
CA LEU A 2 14.91 -2.71 26.45
C LEU A 2 13.98 -1.50 26.64
N GLU A 3 14.33 -0.56 27.53
CA GLU A 3 13.53 0.66 27.76
C GLU A 3 13.51 1.65 26.57
N SER A 4 14.52 1.60 25.69
CA SER A 4 14.55 2.41 24.46
C SER A 4 13.71 1.77 23.36
N GLU A 5 13.71 0.44 23.27
CA GLU A 5 12.89 -0.33 22.33
C GLU A 5 11.39 -0.24 22.66
N GLU A 6 11.02 -0.28 23.95
CA GLU A 6 9.63 -0.10 24.38
C GLU A 6 9.10 1.31 24.09
N LYS A 7 9.93 2.35 24.23
CA LYS A 7 9.56 3.74 23.89
C LYS A 7 9.39 3.94 22.39
N ASP A 8 10.26 3.34 21.58
CA ASP A 8 10.14 3.38 20.12
C ASP A 8 8.92 2.59 19.62
N ALA A 9 8.62 1.45 20.24
CA ALA A 9 7.41 0.68 19.94
C ALA A 9 6.13 1.46 20.30
N ALA A 10 6.10 2.15 21.45
CA ALA A 10 4.99 2.98 21.87
C ALA A 10 4.79 4.20 20.94
N ALA A 11 5.88 4.82 20.46
CA ALA A 11 5.81 5.90 19.48
C ALA A 11 5.25 5.42 18.12
N ARG A 12 5.48 4.16 17.75
CA ARG A 12 4.93 3.53 16.52
C ARG A 12 3.46 3.17 16.65
N ALA A 13 3.00 2.76 17.83
CA ALA A 13 1.64 2.24 18.07
C ALA A 13 0.49 3.24 17.80
N GLY A 14 0.78 4.54 17.66
CA GLY A 14 -0.20 5.58 17.30
C GLY A 14 0.04 6.24 15.95
N ARG A 15 1.06 5.82 15.19
CA ARG A 15 1.43 6.49 13.93
C ARG A 15 0.47 6.06 12.82
N LYS A 16 -0.18 7.04 12.18
CA LYS A 16 -0.90 6.78 10.92
C LYS A 16 0.10 6.36 9.85
N ILE A 17 -0.13 5.20 9.24
CA ILE A 17 0.64 4.73 8.09
C ILE A 17 -0.16 4.82 6.78
N LEU A 18 -1.48 4.99 6.83
CA LEU A 18 -2.33 5.04 5.65
C LEU A 18 -2.65 6.48 5.28
N ALA A 19 -2.22 6.91 4.10
CA ALA A 19 -2.51 8.25 3.58
C ALA A 19 -4.01 8.53 3.49
N ASP A 20 -4.85 7.51 3.27
CA ASP A 20 -6.32 7.61 3.23
C ASP A 20 -6.94 8.26 4.47
N THR A 21 -6.26 8.16 5.62
CA THR A 21 -6.74 8.65 6.92
C THR A 21 -5.96 9.87 7.42
N MET A 22 -5.03 10.38 6.61
CA MET A 22 -4.22 11.55 6.92
C MET A 22 -4.87 12.82 6.37
N THR A 23 -4.74 13.89 7.13
CA THR A 23 -5.07 15.25 6.70
C THR A 23 -3.96 15.81 5.81
N SER A 24 -4.27 16.87 5.06
CA SER A 24 -3.27 17.60 4.26
C SER A 24 -2.12 18.15 5.10
N VAL A 25 -2.36 18.51 6.37
CA VAL A 25 -1.34 19.01 7.30
C VAL A 25 -0.37 17.90 7.71
N GLU A 26 -0.89 16.71 8.02
CA GLU A 26 -0.09 15.52 8.33
C GLU A 26 0.76 15.09 7.13
N MET A 27 0.18 15.08 5.92
CA MET A 27 0.91 14.79 4.68
C MET A 27 2.02 15.82 4.40
N ALA A 28 1.73 17.11 4.61
CA ALA A 28 2.73 18.16 4.46
C ALA A 28 3.87 18.03 5.48
N ALA A 29 3.58 17.60 6.71
CA ALA A 29 4.58 17.33 7.73
C ALA A 29 5.47 16.14 7.36
N HIS A 30 4.90 15.07 6.80
CA HIS A 30 5.66 13.93 6.28
C HIS A 30 6.61 14.35 5.16
N ARG A 31 6.09 15.11 4.18
CA ARG A 31 6.88 15.64 3.07
C ARG A 31 8.04 16.54 3.53
N ARG A 32 7.82 17.43 4.52
CA ARG A 32 8.87 18.32 5.05
C ARG A 32 10.06 17.59 5.65
N ARG A 33 9.87 16.34 6.09
CA ARG A 33 10.93 15.48 6.62
C ARG A 33 11.55 14.57 5.56
N ASN A 34 11.25 14.78 4.27
CA ASN A 34 11.63 13.90 3.15
C ASN A 34 11.20 12.44 3.39
N GLY A 35 10.02 12.24 3.99
CA GLY A 35 9.53 10.92 4.32
C GLY A 35 9.25 10.06 3.08
N ILE A 36 9.43 8.75 3.24
CA ILE A 36 9.21 7.75 2.19
C ILE A 36 7.71 7.53 1.99
N VAL A 37 7.29 7.35 0.75
CA VAL A 37 5.93 6.89 0.42
C VAL A 37 6.01 5.57 -0.34
N LEU A 38 5.07 4.68 -0.07
CA LEU A 38 4.87 3.43 -0.77
C LEU A 38 3.56 3.52 -1.53
N LEU A 39 3.60 3.32 -2.85
CA LEU A 39 2.40 3.28 -3.70
C LEU A 39 2.12 1.83 -4.07
N PRO A 40 1.10 1.18 -3.48
CA PRO A 40 0.71 -0.15 -3.90
C PRO A 40 0.09 -0.09 -5.30
N VAL A 41 0.59 -0.92 -6.21
CA VAL A 41 0.09 -1.04 -7.58
C VAL A 41 -0.19 -2.50 -7.87
N GLY A 42 -1.42 -2.82 -8.26
CA GLY A 42 -1.82 -4.15 -8.69
C GLY A 42 -2.74 -4.09 -9.90
N SER A 43 -3.36 -5.22 -10.22
CA SER A 43 -4.36 -5.36 -11.28
C SER A 43 -5.66 -5.93 -10.71
N PHE A 44 -6.76 -5.71 -11.42
CA PHE A 44 -8.04 -6.37 -11.19
C PHE A 44 -8.22 -7.38 -12.33
N GLU A 45 -7.73 -8.60 -12.12
CA GLU A 45 -7.57 -9.58 -13.19
C GLU A 45 -7.75 -11.03 -12.76
N MET A 46 -8.01 -11.88 -13.77
CA MET A 46 -8.24 -13.30 -13.60
C MET A 46 -6.98 -14.03 -13.09
N HIS A 47 -7.18 -14.82 -12.03
CA HIS A 47 -6.15 -15.66 -11.39
C HIS A 47 -6.61 -17.13 -11.27
N GLY A 48 -7.41 -17.61 -12.22
CA GLY A 48 -8.06 -18.92 -12.16
C GLY A 48 -9.29 -18.94 -11.25
N VAL A 49 -9.74 -20.15 -10.86
CA VAL A 49 -11.03 -20.36 -10.15
C VAL A 49 -10.91 -20.32 -8.62
N HIS A 50 -9.69 -20.19 -8.08
CA HIS A 50 -9.43 -20.29 -6.64
C HIS A 50 -8.98 -18.98 -5.99
N VAL A 51 -8.63 -17.97 -6.79
CA VAL A 51 -8.04 -16.72 -6.32
C VAL A 51 -8.94 -15.55 -6.72
N GLY A 52 -9.10 -14.58 -5.82
CA GLY A 52 -9.89 -13.38 -6.07
C GLY A 52 -9.22 -12.43 -7.07
N MET A 53 -10.04 -11.65 -7.79
CA MET A 53 -9.59 -10.79 -8.89
C MET A 53 -8.64 -9.66 -8.48
N SER A 54 -8.61 -9.27 -7.20
CA SER A 54 -7.73 -8.21 -6.68
C SER A 54 -6.47 -8.75 -5.99
N CYS A 55 -6.06 -9.99 -6.29
CA CYS A 55 -4.91 -10.66 -5.66
C CYS A 55 -3.68 -9.76 -5.61
N ASP A 56 -3.28 -9.22 -6.76
CA ASP A 56 -2.09 -8.36 -6.91
C ASP A 56 -2.13 -7.14 -6.00
N THR A 57 -3.31 -6.50 -5.93
CA THR A 57 -3.48 -5.30 -5.12
C THR A 57 -3.41 -5.64 -3.63
N PHE A 58 -4.02 -6.74 -3.21
CA PHE A 58 -4.03 -7.15 -1.80
C PHE A 58 -2.67 -7.60 -1.32
N VAL A 59 -1.93 -8.38 -2.11
CA VAL A 59 -0.57 -8.80 -1.78
C VAL A 59 0.35 -7.58 -1.67
N THR A 60 0.29 -6.68 -2.65
CA THR A 60 1.13 -5.48 -2.65
C THR A 60 0.78 -4.54 -1.49
N LEU A 61 -0.51 -4.32 -1.21
CA LEU A 61 -0.95 -3.51 -0.06
C LEU A 61 -0.49 -4.12 1.28
N ALA A 62 -0.58 -5.44 1.42
CA ALA A 62 -0.10 -6.13 2.62
C ALA A 62 1.41 -5.96 2.80
N ALA A 63 2.19 -6.14 1.74
CA ALA A 63 3.64 -5.91 1.76
C ALA A 63 3.98 -4.44 2.13
N CYS A 64 3.30 -3.46 1.53
CA CYS A 64 3.51 -2.05 1.85
C CYS A 64 3.19 -1.73 3.32
N ARG A 65 2.18 -2.37 3.93
CA ARG A 65 1.88 -2.17 5.36
C ARG A 65 3.00 -2.65 6.27
N VAL A 66 3.56 -3.83 5.98
CA VAL A 66 4.71 -4.36 6.73
C VAL A 66 5.91 -3.44 6.59
N LEU A 67 6.26 -3.06 5.36
CA LEU A 67 7.41 -2.21 5.08
C LEU A 67 7.24 -0.78 5.61
N ALA A 68 6.01 -0.26 5.69
CA ALA A 68 5.75 1.07 6.24
C ALA A 68 6.14 1.20 7.71
N GLU A 69 5.96 0.13 8.48
CA GLU A 69 6.39 0.08 9.89
C GLU A 69 7.92 0.08 10.00
N GLU A 70 8.60 -0.67 9.13
CA GLU A 70 10.07 -0.80 9.12
C GLU A 70 10.78 0.46 8.62
N TRP A 71 10.25 1.10 7.56
CA TRP A 71 10.92 2.18 6.84
C TRP A 71 10.45 3.59 7.22
N ASP A 72 9.62 3.73 8.26
CA ASP A 72 8.95 5.00 8.59
C ASP A 72 8.22 5.61 7.38
N ALA A 73 7.57 4.77 6.58
CA ALA A 73 6.90 5.19 5.35
C ALA A 73 5.39 5.37 5.53
N ILE A 74 4.79 6.08 4.57
CA ILE A 74 3.34 6.21 4.40
C ILE A 74 2.88 5.42 3.18
N VAL A 75 1.87 4.58 3.36
CA VAL A 75 1.21 3.82 2.30
C VAL A 75 0.14 4.71 1.65
N MET A 76 0.30 4.94 0.37
CA MET A 76 -0.67 5.64 -0.47
C MET A 76 -1.87 4.73 -0.78
N PRO A 77 -3.03 5.30 -1.17
CA PRO A 77 -4.16 4.49 -1.62
C PRO A 77 -3.73 3.60 -2.80
N PRO A 78 -4.14 2.32 -2.83
CA PRO A 78 -3.72 1.37 -3.86
C PRO A 78 -4.29 1.73 -5.24
N ILE A 79 -3.50 1.47 -6.29
CA ILE A 79 -3.97 1.46 -7.68
C ILE A 79 -4.45 0.06 -8.01
N HIS A 80 -5.77 -0.06 -8.20
CA HIS A 80 -6.45 -1.34 -8.46
C HIS A 80 -6.51 -1.73 -9.94
N TYR A 81 -6.53 -0.75 -10.84
CA TYR A 81 -6.76 -0.96 -12.27
C TYR A 81 -5.52 -0.52 -13.04
N THR A 82 -4.89 -1.47 -13.71
CA THR A 82 -3.66 -1.26 -14.48
C THR A 82 -3.72 -2.10 -15.76
N PHE A 83 -2.60 -2.18 -16.47
CA PHE A 83 -2.47 -3.01 -17.66
C PHE A 83 -2.47 -4.50 -17.26
N ALA A 84 -3.53 -5.21 -17.66
CA ALA A 84 -3.76 -6.62 -17.31
C ALA A 84 -3.15 -7.58 -18.35
N GLY A 85 -2.87 -7.10 -19.56
CA GLY A 85 -2.13 -7.83 -20.58
C GLY A 85 -2.77 -9.17 -20.95
N ALA A 86 -2.12 -10.28 -20.60
CA ALA A 86 -2.55 -11.62 -21.03
C ALA A 86 -3.91 -12.04 -20.43
N THR A 87 -4.31 -11.43 -19.32
CA THR A 87 -5.56 -11.75 -18.62
C THR A 87 -6.75 -10.91 -19.14
N ALA A 88 -6.52 -9.93 -20.02
CA ALA A 88 -7.54 -9.03 -20.55
C ALA A 88 -8.73 -9.74 -21.23
N PRO A 89 -8.57 -10.87 -21.95
CA PRO A 89 -9.69 -11.58 -22.55
C PRO A 89 -10.60 -12.31 -21.55
N PHE A 90 -10.20 -12.44 -20.28
CA PHE A 90 -10.94 -13.22 -19.30
C PHE A 90 -12.06 -12.42 -18.63
N PRO A 91 -13.23 -13.03 -18.37
CA PRO A 91 -14.36 -12.35 -17.75
C PRO A 91 -14.00 -11.73 -16.39
N GLY A 92 -14.35 -10.44 -16.24
CA GLY A 92 -14.13 -9.67 -15.02
C GLY A 92 -12.79 -8.93 -14.98
N THR A 93 -11.80 -9.28 -15.81
CA THR A 93 -10.57 -8.49 -15.90
C THR A 93 -10.86 -7.07 -16.40
N VAL A 94 -10.23 -6.07 -15.77
CA VAL A 94 -10.28 -4.67 -16.21
C VAL A 94 -8.89 -4.28 -16.71
N ASP A 95 -8.78 -3.99 -18.00
CA ASP A 95 -7.52 -3.62 -18.64
C ASP A 95 -7.44 -2.11 -18.90
N VAL A 96 -6.38 -1.47 -18.43
CA VAL A 96 -6.10 -0.04 -18.64
C VAL A 96 -4.84 0.09 -19.50
N HIS A 97 -4.99 0.69 -20.69
CA HIS A 97 -3.88 0.93 -21.60
C HIS A 97 -3.20 2.30 -21.36
N PRO A 98 -1.89 2.42 -21.65
CA PRO A 98 -1.17 3.69 -21.66
C PRO A 98 -1.74 4.75 -22.62
#